data_AF-A0A2T0SPN0-F1
#
_entry.id   AF-A0A2T0SPN0-F1
#
_cell.length_a   1.000
_cell.length_b   1.000
_cell.length_c   1.000
_cell.angle_alpha   90.00
_cell.angle_beta   90.00
_cell.angle_gamma   90.00
#
_symmetry.space_group_name_H-M   'P 1'
#
loop_
_entity.id
_entity.type
_entity.pdbx_description
1 polymer ?
#
loop_
_entity_poly.entity_id
_entity_poly.type
_entity_poly.pdbx_seq_one_letter_code
_entity_poly.pdbx_strand_id
1 'polypeptide(L)'
;MSSAFDLVCLSHDPGISVRMITDSAEVRTLDGAHEWMRSRTQHEACDVVIVRVSGGPVEVICPPSGCSAHSNSVVRVDVPWLRLLWAAQQCDKNTPAGRAAEQAASCWSTTRLHRLRHELDVVRLESP
;
A
#
# COMPACT_ATOMS: atom_id res chain seq x y z
N MET A 1 21.40 9.75 0.03
CA MET A 1 20.36 9.17 -0.86
C MET A 1 19.02 9.72 -0.40
N SER A 2 18.25 10.32 -1.31
CA SER A 2 16.92 10.87 -0.99
C SER A 2 15.88 9.78 -1.21
N SER A 3 15.16 9.38 -0.17
CA SER A 3 13.95 8.56 -0.34
C SER A 3 12.81 9.46 -0.79
N ALA A 4 12.09 9.06 -1.84
CA ALA A 4 10.83 9.69 -2.22
C ALA A 4 9.67 8.89 -1.63
N PHE A 5 8.56 9.57 -1.35
CA PHE A 5 7.35 8.95 -0.85
C PHE A 5 6.17 9.37 -1.75
N ASP A 6 5.34 8.40 -2.10
CA ASP A 6 4.08 8.62 -2.79
C ASP A 6 2.94 8.24 -1.84
N LEU A 7 1.86 9.02 -1.82
CA LEU A 7 0.65 8.71 -1.07
C LEU A 7 -0.36 8.07 -2.00
N VAL A 8 -0.95 6.96 -1.58
CA VAL A 8 -1.89 6.24 -2.43
C VAL A 8 -3.20 6.07 -1.67
N CYS A 9 -4.25 6.70 -2.18
CA CYS A 9 -5.61 6.58 -1.66
C CYS A 9 -6.29 5.36 -2.29
N LEU A 10 -6.51 4.34 -1.46
CA LEU A 10 -7.16 3.07 -1.79
C LEU A 10 -8.66 3.08 -1.53
N SER A 11 -9.27 4.24 -1.21
CA SER A 11 -10.73 4.39 -1.24
C SER A 11 -11.29 4.43 -2.67
N HIS A 12 -10.43 4.60 -3.67
CA HIS A 12 -10.78 4.67 -5.09
C HIS A 12 -10.18 3.49 -5.87
N ASP A 13 -10.75 3.20 -7.04
CA ASP A 13 -10.26 2.19 -7.96
C ASP A 13 -10.09 2.78 -9.39
N PRO A 14 -8.87 2.81 -9.97
CA PRO A 14 -7.59 2.49 -9.31
C PRO A 14 -7.30 3.41 -8.12
N GLY A 15 -6.39 2.99 -7.25
CA GLY A 15 -5.91 3.85 -6.17
C GLY A 15 -5.31 5.14 -6.74
N ILE A 16 -5.62 6.28 -6.11
CA ILE A 16 -5.14 7.58 -6.57
C ILE A 16 -3.79 7.85 -5.92
N SER A 17 -2.74 7.96 -6.75
CA SER A 17 -1.37 8.25 -6.31
C SER A 17 -1.09 9.75 -6.37
N VAL A 18 -0.61 10.31 -5.25
CA VAL A 18 -0.18 11.69 -5.12
C VAL A 18 1.28 11.68 -4.72
N ARG A 19 2.14 12.12 -5.64
CA ARG A 19 3.57 12.24 -5.35
C ARG A 19 3.80 13.35 -4.35
N MET A 20 4.50 13.03 -3.27
CA MET A 20 4.91 14.03 -2.28
C MET A 20 6.20 14.69 -2.77
N ILE A 21 6.05 15.75 -3.57
CA ILE A 21 7.17 16.61 -3.93
C ILE A 21 7.29 17.67 -2.83
N THR A 22 8.28 17.51 -1.96
CA THR A 22 8.57 18.54 -0.96
C THR A 22 10.05 18.61 -0.66
N ASP A 23 10.50 19.84 -0.57
CA ASP A 23 11.87 20.21 -0.23
C ASP A 23 12.09 20.12 1.30
N SER A 24 11.02 19.91 2.06
CA SER A 24 11.04 19.83 3.52
C SER A 24 11.75 18.56 3.98
N ALA A 25 12.77 18.74 4.82
CA ALA A 25 13.49 17.64 5.45
C ALA A 25 12.59 16.73 6.29
N GLU A 26 11.47 17.24 6.80
CA GLU A 26 10.54 16.52 7.68
C GLU A 26 9.88 15.35 6.94
N VAL A 27 9.51 15.56 5.69
CA VAL A 27 8.78 14.60 4.85
C VAL A 27 9.69 13.52 4.25
N ARG A 28 11.01 13.61 4.51
CA ARG A 28 11.97 12.54 4.20
C ARG A 28 11.91 11.40 5.21
N THR A 29 11.12 11.55 6.28
CA THR A 29 10.88 10.52 7.29
C THR A 29 9.46 9.97 7.13
N LEU A 30 9.26 8.73 7.58
CA LEU A 30 7.94 8.12 7.56
C LEU A 30 6.93 8.88 8.43
N ASP A 31 7.37 9.31 9.61
CA ASP A 31 6.51 10.03 10.54
C ASP A 31 6.12 11.39 9.95
N GLY A 32 7.05 12.10 9.31
CA GLY A 32 6.75 13.34 8.60
C GLY A 32 5.87 13.13 7.37
N ALA A 33 6.00 12.02 6.64
CA ALA A 33 5.07 11.66 5.56
C ALA A 33 3.64 11.44 6.09
N HIS A 34 3.52 10.74 7.22
CA HIS A 34 2.25 10.47 7.87
C HIS A 34 1.61 11.74 8.45
N GLU A 35 2.39 12.61 9.09
CA GLU A 35 1.93 13.90 9.63
C GLU A 35 1.55 14.88 8.52
N TRP A 36 2.33 14.92 7.43
CA TRP A 36 2.01 15.69 6.24
C TRP A 36 0.66 15.26 5.65
N MET A 37 0.39 13.94 5.61
CA MET A 37 -0.92 13.43 5.16
C MET A 37 -2.05 13.92 6.06
N ARG A 38 -1.94 13.77 7.38
CA ARG A 38 -2.98 14.21 8.33
C ARG A 38 -3.28 15.71 8.22
N SER A 39 -2.25 16.53 8.11
CA SER A 39 -2.39 17.98 8.10
C SER A 39 -2.95 18.59 6.81
N ARG A 40 -2.84 17.90 5.66
CA ARG A 40 -3.09 18.50 4.34
C ARG A 40 -4.27 17.93 3.56
N THR A 41 -4.69 16.69 3.86
CA THR A 41 -5.48 15.95 2.86
C THR A 41 -7.00 15.93 3.07
N GLN A 42 -7.57 16.39 4.18
CA GLN A 42 -9.01 16.20 4.49
C GLN A 42 -9.50 14.73 4.31
N HIS A 43 -8.57 13.78 4.24
CA HIS A 43 -8.78 12.37 3.90
C HIS A 43 -8.59 11.48 5.13
N GLU A 44 -8.87 11.99 6.33
CA GLU A 44 -8.73 11.25 7.59
C GLU A 44 -9.56 9.97 7.64
N ALA A 45 -10.65 9.92 6.87
CA ALA A 45 -11.52 8.76 6.72
C ALA A 45 -11.18 7.86 5.51
N CYS A 46 -10.21 8.25 4.67
CA CYS A 46 -9.83 7.47 3.50
C CYS A 46 -8.85 6.35 3.88
N ASP A 47 -8.95 5.22 3.16
CA ASP A 47 -7.93 4.17 3.21
C ASP A 47 -6.71 4.67 2.43
N VAL A 48 -5.67 5.09 3.14
CA VAL A 48 -4.43 5.63 2.54
C VAL A 48 -3.24 4.77 2.96
N VAL A 49 -2.36 4.51 2.00
CA VAL A 49 -1.04 3.91 2.24
C VAL A 49 0.06 4.86 1.76
N ILE A 50 1.25 4.71 2.32
CA ILE A 50 2.45 5.43 1.88
C ILE A 50 3.35 4.44 1.15
N VAL A 51 3.79 4.79 -0.05
CA VAL A 51 4.72 4.00 -0.84
C VAL A 51 6.09 4.68 -0.80
N ARG A 52 7.10 3.98 -0.31
CA ARG A 52 8.49 4.43 -0.40
C ARG A 52 9.05 4.07 -1.78
N VAL A 53 9.70 5.04 -2.41
CA VAL A 53 10.23 4.95 -3.78
C VAL A 53 11.74 5.19 -3.79
N SER A 54 12.47 4.28 -4.41
CA SER A 54 13.93 4.36 -4.62
C SER A 54 14.30 3.77 -5.98
N GLY A 55 14.02 4.50 -7.07
CA GLY A 55 14.11 3.95 -8.44
C GLY A 55 12.91 3.07 -8.82
N GLY A 56 11.92 2.96 -7.93
CA GLY A 56 10.67 2.21 -8.06
C GLY A 56 10.06 1.97 -6.67
N PRO A 57 8.80 1.48 -6.58
CA PRO A 57 8.17 1.11 -5.32
C PRO A 57 8.94 0.00 -4.62
N VAL A 58 9.36 0.23 -3.38
CA VAL A 58 10.13 -0.75 -2.59
C VAL A 58 9.37 -1.26 -1.37
N GLU A 59 8.61 -0.40 -0.72
CA GLU A 59 7.93 -0.70 0.55
C GLU A 59 6.60 0.05 0.58
N VAL A 60 5.57 -0.62 1.08
CA VAL A 60 4.25 -0.04 1.33
C VAL A 60 4.02 -0.01 2.82
N ILE A 61 3.51 1.11 3.27
CA ILE A 61 3.36 1.41 4.68
C ILE A 61 1.87 1.64 4.93
N CYS A 62 1.29 0.78 5.75
CA CYS A 62 -0.09 0.85 6.21
C CYS A 62 -0.13 1.62 7.54
N PRO A 63 -0.66 2.86 7.56
CA PRO A 63 -0.88 3.58 8.80
C PRO A 63 -2.09 2.99 9.57
N PRO A 64 -2.21 3.25 10.89
CA PRO A 64 -3.33 2.78 11.71
C PRO A 64 -4.69 3.28 11.21
N SER A 65 -4.75 4.49 10.67
CA SER A 65 -5.99 5.08 10.13
C SER A 65 -6.51 4.37 8.88
N GLY A 66 -5.63 3.65 8.15
CA GLY A 66 -5.99 3.00 6.89
C GLY A 66 -6.50 1.56 7.06
N CYS A 67 -6.39 0.95 8.24
CA CYS A 67 -6.80 -0.45 8.45
C CYS A 67 -7.10 -0.73 9.92
N SER A 68 -8.29 -1.30 10.21
CA SER A 68 -8.68 -1.68 11.56
C SER A 68 -7.87 -2.84 12.17
N ALA A 69 -7.08 -3.57 11.37
CA ALA A 69 -6.26 -4.68 11.87
C ALA A 69 -4.97 -4.22 12.55
N HIS A 70 -4.67 -2.92 12.57
CA HIS A 70 -3.51 -2.36 13.26
C HIS A 70 -4.00 -1.30 14.27
N SER A 71 -4.05 -1.69 15.55
CA SER A 71 -4.72 -0.88 16.58
C SER A 71 -4.04 0.45 16.87
N ASN A 72 -2.72 0.58 16.65
CA ASN A 72 -1.95 1.83 16.80
C ASN A 72 -0.54 1.78 16.18
N SER A 73 -0.22 0.75 15.38
CA SER A 73 1.10 0.55 14.82
C SER A 73 1.13 0.84 13.32
N VAL A 74 2.22 1.47 12.87
CA VAL A 74 2.53 1.58 11.45
C VAL A 74 3.13 0.25 11.00
N VAL A 75 2.53 -0.38 10.00
CA VAL A 75 3.03 -1.64 9.45
C VAL A 75 3.71 -1.38 8.11
N ARG A 76 4.93 -1.92 7.97
CA ARG A 76 5.74 -1.81 6.75
C ARG A 76 5.81 -3.17 6.08
N VAL A 77 5.60 -3.20 4.78
CA VAL A 77 5.60 -4.43 4.00
C VAL A 77 6.32 -4.20 2.68
N ASP A 78 7.21 -5.13 2.34
CA ASP A 78 7.95 -5.10 1.09
C ASP A 78 7.03 -5.28 -0.12
N VAL A 79 7.25 -4.48 -1.17
CA VAL A 79 6.49 -4.59 -2.43
C VAL A 79 6.58 -6.01 -3.03
N PRO A 80 7.75 -6.68 -3.09
CA PRO A 80 7.84 -8.08 -3.52
C PRO A 80 6.92 -9.03 -2.74
N TRP A 81 6.77 -8.86 -1.42
CA TRP A 81 5.87 -9.68 -0.64
C TRP A 81 4.40 -9.43 -1.01
N LEU A 82 4.00 -8.18 -1.22
CA LEU A 82 2.65 -7.85 -1.66
C LEU A 82 2.33 -8.39 -3.07
N ARG A 83 3.33 -8.44 -3.96
CA ARG A 83 3.21 -9.09 -5.28
C ARG A 83 2.98 -10.60 -5.15
N LEU A 84 3.74 -11.26 -4.28
CA LEU A 84 3.57 -12.69 -3.99
C LEU A 84 2.19 -12.96 -3.37
N LEU A 85 1.77 -12.13 -2.42
CA LEU A 85 0.45 -12.24 -1.80
C LEU A 85 -0.66 -12.04 -2.83
N TRP A 86 -0.54 -11.04 -3.71
CA TRP A 86 -1.48 -10.83 -4.81
C TRP A 86 -1.59 -12.07 -5.69
N ALA A 87 -0.46 -12.61 -6.17
CA ALA A 87 -0.45 -13.82 -6.99
C ALA A 87 -1.07 -15.03 -6.27
N ALA A 88 -0.76 -15.22 -4.99
CA ALA A 88 -1.30 -16.32 -4.19
C ALA A 88 -2.82 -16.17 -3.94
N GLN A 89 -3.34 -14.95 -3.82
CA GLN A 89 -4.78 -14.68 -3.71
C GLN A 89 -5.53 -14.95 -5.03
N GLN A 90 -4.82 -15.06 -6.16
CA GLN A 90 -5.42 -15.46 -7.44
C GLN A 90 -5.53 -16.99 -7.58
N CYS A 91 -4.92 -17.76 -6.68
CA CYS A 91 -5.06 -19.22 -6.66
C CYS A 91 -6.41 -19.64 -6.06
N ASP A 92 -6.87 -20.84 -6.40
CA ASP A 92 -8.03 -21.45 -5.76
C ASP A 92 -7.78 -21.63 -4.25
N LYS A 93 -8.78 -21.28 -3.43
CA LYS A 93 -8.71 -21.31 -1.96
C LYS A 93 -8.46 -22.70 -1.38
N ASN A 94 -8.73 -23.76 -2.13
CA ASN A 94 -8.45 -25.15 -1.73
C ASN A 94 -6.99 -25.56 -1.97
N THR A 95 -6.19 -24.74 -2.65
CA THR A 95 -4.75 -24.97 -2.79
C THR A 95 -3.99 -24.50 -1.54
N PRO A 96 -2.81 -25.08 -1.24
CA PRO A 96 -1.97 -24.57 -0.15
C PRO A 96 -1.65 -23.07 -0.29
N ALA A 97 -1.43 -22.59 -1.52
CA ALA A 97 -1.15 -21.19 -1.79
C ALA A 97 -2.36 -20.28 -1.47
N GLY A 98 -3.56 -20.66 -1.92
CA GLY A 98 -4.79 -19.92 -1.64
C GLY A 98 -5.10 -19.85 -0.14
N ARG A 99 -4.94 -20.96 0.60
CA ARG A 99 -5.12 -20.97 2.07
C ARG A 99 -4.09 -20.10 2.79
N ALA A 100 -2.83 -20.21 2.41
CA ALA A 100 -1.77 -19.39 3.00
C ALA A 100 -2.02 -17.90 2.74
N ALA A 101 -2.51 -17.56 1.55
CA ALA A 101 -2.87 -16.19 1.19
C ALA A 101 -4.01 -15.65 2.05
N GLU A 102 -5.08 -16.43 2.30
CA GLU A 102 -6.16 -16.01 3.19
C GLU A 102 -5.68 -15.73 4.62
N GLN A 103 -4.79 -16.56 5.15
CA GLN A 103 -4.21 -16.38 6.48
C GLN A 103 -3.28 -15.15 6.54
N ALA A 104 -2.53 -14.89 5.48
CA ALA A 104 -1.60 -13.76 5.39
C ALA A 104 -2.28 -12.42 5.02
N ALA A 105 -3.53 -12.46 4.56
CA ALA A 105 -4.22 -11.31 3.97
C ALA A 105 -4.47 -10.13 4.93
N SER A 106 -4.30 -10.27 6.25
CA SER A 106 -4.50 -9.25 7.30
C SER A 106 -5.12 -7.91 6.83
N CYS A 107 -4.33 -6.85 6.65
CA CYS A 107 -4.74 -5.57 6.06
C CYS A 107 -4.78 -5.57 4.52
N TRP A 108 -4.14 -6.54 3.88
CA TRP A 108 -3.96 -6.66 2.44
C TRP A 108 -5.00 -7.58 1.80
N SER A 109 -6.26 -7.20 1.94
CA SER A 109 -7.36 -7.87 1.24
C SER A 109 -7.19 -7.80 -0.28
N THR A 110 -7.84 -8.71 -1.00
CA THR A 110 -7.81 -8.73 -2.47
C THR A 110 -8.25 -7.39 -3.07
N THR A 111 -9.27 -6.75 -2.50
CA THR A 111 -9.72 -5.42 -2.94
C THR A 111 -8.61 -4.38 -2.76
N ARG A 112 -7.92 -4.39 -1.63
CA ARG A 112 -6.86 -3.41 -1.33
C ARG A 112 -5.66 -3.59 -2.25
N LEU A 113 -5.22 -4.83 -2.45
CA LEU A 113 -4.14 -5.15 -3.39
C LEU A 113 -4.53 -4.83 -4.84
N HIS A 114 -5.79 -5.05 -5.22
CA HIS A 114 -6.28 -4.70 -6.55
C HIS A 114 -6.21 -3.19 -6.80
N ARG A 115 -6.63 -2.37 -5.83
CA ARG A 115 -6.55 -0.90 -5.95
C ARG A 115 -5.12 -0.39 -5.98
N LEU A 116 -4.19 -1.12 -5.35
CA LEU A 116 -2.75 -0.83 -5.34
C LEU A 116 -2.01 -1.40 -6.59
N ARG A 117 -2.71 -2.05 -7.53
CA ARG A 117 -2.09 -2.81 -8.64
C ARG A 117 -1.05 -2.04 -9.47
N HIS A 118 -1.22 -0.74 -9.65
CA HIS A 118 -0.28 0.09 -10.42
C HIS A 118 1.05 0.27 -9.68
N GLU A 119 1.00 0.51 -8.38
CA GLU A 119 2.19 0.63 -7.53
C GLU A 119 2.89 -0.71 -7.32
N LEU A 120 2.11 -1.79 -7.34
CA LEU A 120 2.65 -3.15 -7.31
C LEU A 120 3.16 -3.61 -8.68
N ASP A 121 2.91 -2.90 -9.78
CA ASP A 121 3.20 -3.38 -11.14
C ASP A 121 2.63 -4.79 -11.41
N VAL A 122 1.39 -5.01 -10.94
CA VAL A 122 0.64 -6.27 -11.10
C VAL A 122 -0.69 -5.99 -11.79
N VAL A 123 -0.62 -5.46 -13.00
CA VAL A 123 -1.84 -5.35 -13.83
C VAL A 123 -2.28 -6.77 -14.19
N ARG A 124 -3.55 -7.10 -13.95
CA ARG A 124 -4.11 -8.35 -14.50
C ARG A 124 -3.90 -8.26 -16.01
N LEU A 125 -3.17 -9.23 -16.58
CA LEU A 125 -3.38 -9.58 -17.97
C LEU A 125 -4.83 -10.02 -18.02
N GLU A 126 -5.72 -9.15 -18.50
CA GLU A 126 -7.06 -9.59 -18.87
C GLU A 126 -6.85 -10.67 -19.93
N SER A 127 -7.26 -11.89 -19.60
CA SER A 127 -7.31 -12.95 -20.61
C SER A 127 -8.20 -12.46 -21.75
N PRO A 128 -7.77 -12.58 -23.03
CA PRO A 128 -8.56 -12.19 -24.19
C PRO A 128 -9.90 -12.95 -24.26
#